data_AF-H8GT14-F1
#
_entry.id   AF-H8GT14-F1
#
_cell.length_a   1.000
_cell.length_b   1.000
_cell.length_c   1.000
_cell.angle_alpha   90.00
_cell.angle_beta   90.00
_cell.angle_gamma   90.00
#
_symmetry.space_group_name_H-M   'P 1'
#
loop_
_entity.id
_entity.type
_entity.pdbx_description
1 polymer ?
#
loop_
_entity_poly.entity_id
_entity_poly.type
_entity_poly.pdbx_seq_one_letter_code
_entity_poly.pdbx_strand_id
1 'polypeptide(L)'
;MRLTRTPAGWQFLAGRRQGRGAYLCADSPACWQEKKLRRAFGAQATRLSAELSRAGQTSSPQSPAPQLLTAPPQDAVSSDS
;
A
#
# COMPACT_ATOMS: atom_id res chain seq x y z
N MET A 1 -4.99 -6.10 2.72
CA MET A 1 -4.69 -5.68 4.10
C MET A 1 -5.76 -6.23 5.06
N ARG A 2 -5.47 -6.50 6.34
CA ARG A 2 -6.46 -7.09 7.28
C ARG A 2 -6.44 -6.39 8.63
N LEU A 3 -7.64 -6.10 9.15
CA LEU A 3 -7.87 -5.64 10.52
C LEU A 3 -8.45 -6.78 11.36
N THR A 4 -8.06 -6.85 12.62
CA THR A 4 -8.57 -7.84 13.58
C THR A 4 -9.31 -7.12 14.70
N ARG A 5 -10.48 -7.64 15.09
CA ARG A 5 -11.26 -7.11 16.20
C ARG A 5 -10.74 -7.71 17.51
N THR A 6 -10.14 -6.87 18.34
CA THR A 6 -9.70 -7.19 19.71
C THR A 6 -10.65 -6.54 20.73
N PRO A 7 -10.54 -6.87 22.03
CA PRO A 7 -11.31 -6.18 23.07
C PRO A 7 -11.04 -4.67 23.15
N ALA A 8 -9.84 -4.23 22.76
CA ALA A 8 -9.48 -2.81 22.65
C ALA A 8 -9.92 -2.16 21.31
N GLY A 9 -10.56 -2.94 20.43
CA GLY A 9 -11.08 -2.51 19.14
C GLY A 9 -10.30 -3.06 17.95
N TRP A 10 -10.36 -2.36 16.82
CA TRP A 10 -9.78 -2.78 15.55
C TRP A 10 -8.29 -2.44 15.48
N GLN A 11 -7.48 -3.44 15.17
CA GLN A 11 -6.02 -3.31 15.12
C GLN A 11 -5.41 -4.06 13.93
N PHE A 12 -4.29 -3.53 13.42
CA PHE A 12 -3.43 -4.22 12.46
C PHE A 12 -2.54 -5.24 13.19
N LEU A 13 -2.98 -6.49 13.23
CA LEU A 13 -2.18 -7.59 13.78
C LEU A 13 -1.44 -8.30 12.64
N ALA A 14 -0.13 -8.08 12.56
CA ALA A 14 0.79 -8.88 11.74
C ALA A 14 1.22 -10.11 12.57
N GLY A 15 0.53 -11.24 12.42
CA GLY A 15 0.84 -12.43 13.21
C GLY A 15 -0.26 -13.49 13.21
N ARG A 16 -0.21 -14.40 14.20
CA ARG A 16 -1.17 -15.51 14.32
C ARG A 16 -2.61 -15.00 14.30
N ARG A 17 -3.38 -15.52 13.34
CA ARG A 17 -4.75 -15.13 13.06
C ARG A 17 -5.64 -15.60 14.22
N GLN A 18 -6.03 -14.68 15.10
CA GLN A 18 -7.01 -14.97 16.15
C GLN A 18 -8.20 -14.01 16.05
N GLY A 19 -9.41 -14.54 16.28
CA GLY A 19 -10.65 -13.76 16.28
C GLY A 19 -11.18 -13.35 14.91
N ARG A 20 -12.26 -12.54 14.94
CA ARG A 20 -12.94 -12.01 13.75
C ARG A 20 -12.08 -10.91 13.11
N GLY A 21 -11.89 -10.97 11.80
CA GLY A 21 -11.17 -9.94 11.06
C GLY A 21 -11.93 -9.45 9.85
N ALA A 22 -11.61 -8.23 9.42
CA ALA A 22 -12.15 -7.58 8.24
C ALA A 22 -11.02 -7.38 7.23
N TYR A 23 -11.31 -7.68 5.97
CA TYR A 23 -10.38 -7.49 4.87
C TYR A 23 -10.64 -6.14 4.20
N LEU A 24 -9.55 -5.45 3.90
CA LEU A 24 -9.55 -4.16 3.22
C LEU A 24 -8.61 -4.24 2.02
N CYS A 25 -8.93 -3.46 0.99
CA CYS A 25 -8.08 -3.25 -0.16
C CYS A 25 -6.69 -2.80 0.31
N ALA A 26 -5.62 -3.42 -0.23
CA ALA A 26 -4.25 -3.11 0.16
C ALA A 26 -3.66 -1.89 -0.58
N ASP A 27 -4.22 -1.56 -1.75
CA ASP A 27 -3.63 -0.58 -2.67
C ASP A 27 -4.68 0.43 -3.18
N SER A 28 -5.90 0.41 -2.64
CA SER A 28 -6.98 1.30 -3.08
C SER A 28 -7.31 2.35 -2.01
N PRO A 29 -6.96 3.62 -2.23
CA PRO A 29 -7.26 4.70 -1.27
C PRO A 29 -8.77 4.93 -1.10
N ALA A 30 -9.59 4.57 -2.10
CA ALA A 30 -11.05 4.62 -2.01
C ALA A 30 -11.64 3.66 -0.96
N CYS A 31 -10.89 2.64 -0.52
CA CYS A 31 -11.30 1.72 0.55
C CYS A 31 -10.95 2.23 1.95
N TRP A 32 -10.06 3.22 2.06
CA TRP A 32 -9.59 3.77 3.35
C TRP A 32 -10.23 5.09 3.72
N GLN A 33 -11.20 5.55 2.93
CA GLN A 33 -11.96 6.75 3.24
C GLN A 33 -12.73 6.56 4.55
N GLU A 34 -12.58 7.52 5.44
CA GLU A 34 -13.23 7.52 6.75
C GLU A 34 -14.74 7.21 6.67
N LYS A 35 -15.45 7.78 5.68
CA LYS A 35 -16.89 7.54 5.48
C LYS A 35 -17.23 6.05 5.29
N LYS A 36 -16.41 5.31 4.55
CA LYS A 36 -16.59 3.85 4.37
C LYS A 36 -16.21 3.11 5.64
N LEU A 37 -15.10 3.48 6.25
CA LEU A 37 -14.62 2.87 7.49
C LEU A 37 -15.62 3.08 8.64
N ARG A 38 -16.31 4.22 8.70
CA ARG A 38 -17.29 4.55 9.76
C ARG A 38 -18.45 3.55 9.80
N ARG A 39 -18.85 3.00 8.65
CA ARG A 39 -19.90 1.97 8.57
C ARG A 39 -19.46 0.61 9.14
N ALA A 40 -18.17 0.28 9.04
CA ALA A 40 -17.63 -1.03 9.45
C ALA A 40 -16.93 -1.01 10.82
N PHE A 41 -16.29 0.10 11.16
CA PHE A 41 -15.39 0.26 12.31
C PHE A 41 -15.84 1.35 13.29
N GLY A 42 -16.89 2.11 12.96
CA GLY A 42 -17.50 3.10 13.85
C GLY A 42 -16.54 4.23 14.24
N ALA A 43 -16.44 4.51 15.54
CA ALA A 43 -15.63 5.60 16.10
C ALA A 43 -14.13 5.48 15.82
N GLN A 44 -13.63 4.29 15.51
CA GLN A 44 -12.22 4.06 15.20
C GLN A 44 -11.87 4.39 13.74
N ALA A 45 -12.87 4.73 12.91
CA ALA A 45 -12.69 5.00 11.49
C ALA A 45 -11.69 6.12 11.21
N THR A 46 -11.70 7.20 11.98
CA THR A 46 -10.78 8.34 11.79
C THR A 46 -9.34 7.91 12.01
N ARG A 47 -9.07 7.21 13.11
CA ARG A 47 -7.74 6.66 13.43
C ARG A 47 -7.29 5.66 12.37
N LEU A 48 -8.14 4.71 12.01
CA LEU A 48 -7.84 3.68 11.01
C LEU A 48 -7.58 4.30 9.63
N SER A 49 -8.33 5.34 9.23
CA SER A 49 -8.14 6.05 7.96
C SER A 49 -6.77 6.70 7.89
N ALA A 50 -6.31 7.33 8.97
CA ALA A 50 -5.00 7.95 9.07
C ALA A 50 -3.87 6.90 9.02
N GLU A 51 -4.00 5.81 9.80
CA GLU A 51 -3.03 4.70 9.78
C GLU A 51 -2.94 4.03 8.40
N LEU A 52 -4.09 3.78 7.76
CA LEU A 52 -4.20 3.22 6.41
C LEU A 52 -3.57 4.12 5.35
N SER A 53 -3.87 5.41 5.38
CA SER A 53 -3.31 6.39 4.44
C SER A 53 -1.79 6.46 4.57
N ARG A 54 -1.24 6.33 5.78
CA ARG A 54 0.20 6.29 6.02
C ARG A 54 0.84 4.98 5.54
N ALA A 55 0.21 3.84 5.82
CA ALA A 55 0.72 2.52 5.39
C ALA A 55 0.64 2.33 3.86
N GLY A 56 -0.42 2.85 3.23
CA GLY A 56 -0.65 2.75 1.80
C GLY A 56 0.32 3.54 0.92
N GLN A 57 0.90 4.61 1.47
CA GLN A 57 1.98 5.34 0.79
C GLN A 57 3.25 4.48 0.65
N THR A 58 3.46 3.53 1.55
CA THR A 58 4.60 2.61 1.50
C THR A 58 4.36 1.44 0.55
N SER A 59 3.10 1.06 0.30
CA SER A 59 2.74 -0.03 -0.60
C SER A 59 2.44 0.39 -2.03
N SER A 60 2.48 1.69 -2.35
CA SER A 60 2.48 2.12 -3.75
C SER A 60 3.83 1.74 -4.36
N PRO A 61 3.90 0.82 -5.34
CA PRO A 61 5.04 0.74 -6.21
C PRO A 61 4.94 1.94 -7.16
N GLN A 62 5.15 3.15 -6.65
CA GLN A 62 5.90 4.10 -7.46
C GLN A 62 7.29 3.49 -7.56
N SER A 63 7.44 2.51 -8.46
CA SER A 63 8.68 2.34 -9.17
C SER A 63 9.05 3.75 -9.64
N PRO A 64 10.15 4.36 -9.17
CA PRO A 64 10.85 5.19 -10.12
C PRO A 64 11.17 4.20 -11.24
N ALA A 65 10.49 4.30 -12.39
CA ALA A 65 10.99 3.65 -13.58
C ALA A 65 12.47 4.04 -13.62
N PRO A 66 13.43 3.10 -13.51
CA PRO A 66 14.81 3.46 -13.73
C PRO A 66 14.80 3.95 -15.16
N GLN A 67 15.03 5.26 -15.30
CA GLN A 67 14.99 5.93 -16.58
C GLN A 67 15.91 5.10 -17.45
N LEU A 68 15.34 4.45 -18.46
CA LEU A 68 16.07 3.64 -19.40
C LEU A 68 16.99 4.65 -20.08
N LEU A 69 18.19 4.77 -19.53
CA LEU A 69 19.28 5.52 -20.10
C LEU A 69 19.53 4.81 -21.41
N THR A 70 18.95 5.36 -22.49
CA THR A 70 19.38 5.05 -23.84
C THR A 70 20.86 5.42 -23.86
N ALA A 71 21.70 4.42 -23.60
CA ALA A 71 23.07 4.46 -24.01
C ALA A 71 23.02 4.40 -25.55
N PRO A 72 23.58 5.39 -26.27
CA PRO A 72 23.83 5.18 -27.69
C PRO A 72 24.76 3.96 -27.81
N PRO A 73 24.54 3.05 -28.79
CA PRO A 73 25.43 1.92 -28.99
C PRO A 73 26.84 2.45 -29.24
N GLN A 74 27.74 2.06 -28.34
CA GLN A 74 29.18 2.07 -28.57
C GLN A 74 29.46 0.90 -29.54
N ASP A 75 30.53 1.02 -30.33
CA ASP A 75 30.99 0.11 -31.39
C ASP A 75 30.32 0.33 -32.75
N ALA A 76 31.02 0.39 -33.88
CA ALA A 76 32.44 0.50 -34.19
C ALA A 76 32.47 0.76 -35.70
N VAL A 77 33.18 1.78 -36.16
CA VAL A 77 33.70 1.78 -37.53
C VAL A 77 35.16 2.19 -37.47
N SER A 78 36.00 1.19 -37.19
CA SER A 78 37.35 1.18 -37.69
C SER A 78 37.35 0.55 -39.08
N SER A 79 38.15 1.15 -39.96
CA SER A 79 38.81 0.58 -41.15
C SER A 79 38.31 0.98 -42.54
N ASP A 80 39.33 1.28 -43.37
CA ASP A 80 39.43 1.43 -44.84
C ASP A 80 39.20 2.85 -45.39
N SER A 81 40.11 3.54 -46.10
CA SER A 81 41.39 3.23 -46.78
C SER A 81 42.26 4.50 -46.84
#